data_AF-A0A2V6KCS4-F1
#
_entry.id   AF-A0A2V6KCS4-F1
#
_cell.length_a   1.000
_cell.length_b   1.000
_cell.length_c   1.000
_cell.angle_alpha   90.00
_cell.angle_beta   90.00
_cell.angle_gamma   90.00
#
_symmetry.space_group_name_H-M   'P 1'
#
loop_
_entity.id
_entity.type
_entity.pdbx_description
1 polymer ?
#
loop_
_entity_poly.entity_id
_entity_poly.type
_entity_poly.pdbx_seq_one_letter_code
_entity_poly.pdbx_strand_id
1 'polypeptide(L)'
;GIATLEQGKGYATEAVSRACAWGFERFSLSAILGVIDAENVASQRVLRRCGFRRKEEKMMRLQGVERSAIIFELTEKNAQQTGCTERRARAAVDNRTSLARRR
;
A
#
# COMPACT_ATOMS: atom_id res chain seq x y z
N GLY A 1 4.60 13.61 -1.99
CA GLY A 1 4.06 14.06 -0.69
C GLY A 1 2.62 14.51 -0.88
N ILE A 2 1.84 14.63 0.21
CA ILE A 2 0.50 15.24 0.15
C ILE A 2 0.64 16.76 0.30
N ALA A 3 -0.08 17.52 -0.54
CA ALA A 3 -0.11 18.98 -0.47
C ALA A 3 -0.49 19.45 0.94
N THR A 4 0.17 20.48 1.47
CA THR A 4 0.05 20.91 2.88
C THR A 4 -1.40 21.16 3.31
N LEU A 5 -2.21 21.79 2.45
CA LEU A 5 -3.63 22.10 2.71
C LEU A 5 -4.53 20.85 2.75
N GLU A 6 -4.04 19.72 2.24
CA GLU A 6 -4.76 18.46 2.12
C GLU A 6 -4.29 17.41 3.14
N GLN A 7 -3.34 17.77 4.01
CA GLN A 7 -2.88 16.90 5.08
C GLN A 7 -3.93 16.78 6.20
N GLY A 8 -3.90 15.67 6.93
CA GLY A 8 -4.87 15.41 8.02
C GLY A 8 -6.26 14.94 7.57
N LYS A 9 -6.60 15.05 6.27
CA LYS A 9 -7.90 14.63 5.72
C LYS A 9 -8.03 13.13 5.40
N GLY A 10 -6.98 12.34 5.64
CA GLY A 10 -7.00 10.88 5.44
C GLY A 10 -6.56 10.41 4.04
N TYR A 11 -6.34 11.31 3.08
CA TYR A 11 -5.95 10.94 1.71
C TYR A 11 -4.70 10.06 1.62
N ALA A 12 -3.69 10.31 2.47
CA ALA A 12 -2.49 9.47 2.49
C ALA A 12 -2.81 8.02 2.86
N THR A 13 -3.67 7.82 3.87
CA THR A 13 -4.09 6.48 4.32
C THR A 13 -4.91 5.79 3.24
N GLU A 14 -5.84 6.50 2.60
CA GLU A 14 -6.63 5.94 1.50
C GLU A 14 -5.74 5.56 0.31
N ALA A 15 -4.85 6.46 -0.12
CA ALA A 15 -3.97 6.21 -1.25
C ALA A 15 -3.04 5.00 -1.01
N VAL A 16 -2.41 4.92 0.16
CA VAL A 16 -1.54 3.79 0.53
C VAL A 16 -2.33 2.49 0.60
N SER A 17 -3.51 2.52 1.21
CA SER A 17 -4.40 1.35 1.33
C SER A 17 -4.74 0.79 -0.05
N ARG A 18 -5.29 1.63 -0.95
CA ARG A 18 -5.66 1.22 -2.31
C ARG A 18 -4.47 0.75 -3.14
N ALA A 19 -3.32 1.42 -3.03
CA ALA A 19 -2.11 1.02 -3.73
C ALA A 19 -1.62 -0.37 -3.28
N CYS A 20 -1.66 -0.65 -1.97
CA CYS A 20 -1.27 -1.96 -1.44
C CYS A 20 -2.24 -3.05 -1.88
N ALA A 21 -3.55 -2.81 -1.75
CA ALA A 21 -4.56 -3.77 -2.19
C ALA A 21 -4.41 -4.14 -3.67
N TRP A 22 -4.25 -3.13 -4.54
CA TRP A 22 -3.99 -3.34 -5.96
C TRP A 22 -2.68 -4.11 -6.20
N GLY A 23 -1.61 -3.79 -5.45
CA GLY A 23 -0.32 -4.47 -5.58
C GLY A 23 -0.40 -5.97 -5.25
N PHE A 24 -1.10 -6.33 -4.18
CA PHE A 24 -1.35 -7.73 -3.81
C PHE A 24 -2.20 -8.45 -4.85
N GLU A 25 -3.31 -7.83 -5.28
CA GLU A 25 -4.23 -8.42 -6.26
C GLU A 25 -3.58 -8.63 -7.63
N ARG A 26 -2.79 -7.65 -8.11
CA ARG A 26 -2.25 -7.67 -9.47
C ARG A 26 -0.96 -8.47 -9.62
N PHE A 27 -0.12 -8.48 -8.59
CA PHE A 27 1.24 -9.06 -8.69
C PHE A 27 1.48 -10.23 -7.73
N SER A 28 0.49 -10.62 -6.92
CA SER A 28 0.61 -11.73 -5.96
C SER A 28 1.83 -11.59 -5.04
N LEU A 29 2.10 -10.36 -4.59
CA LEU A 29 3.24 -10.07 -3.72
C LEU A 29 3.07 -10.75 -2.36
N SER A 30 4.15 -11.32 -1.81
CA SER A 30 4.14 -11.85 -0.44
C SER A 30 4.13 -10.74 0.61
N ALA A 31 4.77 -9.61 0.31
CA ALA A 31 4.84 -8.44 1.18
C ALA A 31 5.13 -7.15 0.39
N ILE A 32 4.77 -6.02 0.99
CA ILE A 32 5.09 -4.65 0.55
C ILE A 32 5.89 -3.98 1.66
N LEU A 33 6.98 -3.31 1.29
CA LEU A 33 7.82 -2.56 2.21
C LEU A 33 7.53 -1.07 2.15
N GLY A 34 7.38 -0.43 3.30
CA GLY A 34 7.33 1.02 3.46
C GLY A 34 8.63 1.50 4.09
N VAL A 35 9.47 2.19 3.33
CA VAL A 35 10.74 2.76 3.83
C VAL A 35 10.54 4.25 4.05
N ILE A 36 10.72 4.70 5.29
CA ILE A 36 10.52 6.09 5.66
C ILE A 36 11.62 6.58 6.58
N ASP A 37 11.87 7.88 6.54
CA ASP A 37 12.69 8.56 7.54
C ASP A 37 12.11 8.35 8.95
N ALA A 38 12.95 8.03 9.93
CA ALA A 38 12.58 7.86 11.32
C ALA A 38 11.99 9.12 11.96
N GLU A 39 12.29 10.31 11.42
CA GLU A 39 11.71 11.58 11.88
C GLU A 39 10.31 11.83 11.28
N ASN A 40 9.91 11.09 10.24
CA ASN A 40 8.62 11.28 9.58
C ASN A 40 7.46 10.60 10.32
N VAL A 41 7.09 11.18 11.46
CA VAL A 41 6.00 10.69 12.33
C VAL A 41 4.66 10.60 11.61
N ALA A 42 4.40 11.50 10.65
CA ALA A 42 3.17 11.51 9.85
C ALA A 42 3.05 10.23 9.00
N SER A 43 4.11 9.88 8.25
CA SER A 43 4.15 8.65 7.45
C SER A 43 4.12 7.39 8.32
N GLN A 44 4.80 7.39 9.48
CA GLN A 44 4.71 6.29 10.43
C GLN A 44 3.27 6.03 10.91
N ARG A 45 2.48 7.09 11.13
CA ARG A 45 1.07 6.96 11.52
C ARG A 45 0.23 6.41 10.37
N VAL A 46 0.49 6.85 9.14
CA VAL A 46 -0.19 6.34 7.94
C VAL A 46 0.07 4.85 7.76
N LEU A 47 1.34 4.42 7.76
CA LEU A 47 1.70 3.01 7.57
C LEU A 47 1.09 2.12 8.65
N ARG A 48 1.14 2.53 9.93
CA ARG A 48 0.49 1.78 11.03
C ARG A 48 -1.02 1.65 10.83
N ARG A 49 -1.70 2.71 10.41
CA ARG A 49 -3.15 2.67 10.10
C ARG A 49 -3.48 1.73 8.94
N CYS A 50 -2.58 1.62 7.97
CA CYS A 50 -2.73 0.69 6.84
C CYS A 50 -2.38 -0.77 7.20
N GLY A 51 -1.99 -1.07 8.45
CA GLY A 51 -1.66 -2.43 8.89
C GLY A 51 -0.21 -2.85 8.70
N PHE A 52 0.66 -1.92 8.31
CA PHE A 52 2.10 -2.20 8.28
C PHE A 52 2.64 -2.37 9.70
N ARG A 53 3.59 -3.29 9.85
CA ARG A 53 4.34 -3.50 11.09
C ARG A 53 5.78 -3.04 10.92
N ARG A 54 6.34 -2.43 11.95
CA ARG A 54 7.75 -2.04 11.97
C ARG A 54 8.61 -3.32 11.95
N LYS A 55 9.56 -3.39 11.02
CA LYS A 55 10.44 -4.55 10.82
C LYS A 55 11.85 -4.28 11.31
N GLU A 56 12.45 -3.20 10.85
CA GLU A 56 13.82 -2.80 11.23
C GLU A 56 13.98 -1.28 11.16
N GLU A 57 15.03 -0.77 11.81
CA GLU A 57 15.52 0.59 11.65
C GLU A 57 17.02 0.52 11.36
N LYS A 58 17.47 1.26 10.35
CA LYS A 58 18.90 1.30 9.98
C LYS A 58 19.28 2.62 9.34
N MET A 59 20.56 2.95 9.44
CA MET A 59 21.14 4.07 8.71
C MET A 59 21.20 3.71 7.23
N MET A 60 20.66 4.58 6.37
CA MET A 60 20.80 4.46 4.93
C MET A 60 20.64 5.82 4.25
N ARG A 61 21.05 5.90 2.99
CA ARG A 61 20.94 7.11 2.19
C ARG A 61 19.50 7.35 1.71
N LEU A 62 18.76 8.23 2.37
CA LEU A 62 17.46 8.74 1.91
C LEU A 62 17.61 10.14 1.34
N GLN A 63 17.06 10.37 0.14
CA GLN A 63 17.07 11.68 -0.50
C GLN A 63 18.48 12.28 -0.64
N GLY A 64 19.49 11.43 -0.82
CA GLY A 64 20.88 11.85 -0.98
C GLY A 64 21.66 12.09 0.33
N VAL A 65 21.02 11.94 1.50
CA VAL A 65 21.64 12.16 2.82
C VAL A 65 21.55 10.89 3.67
N GLU A 66 22.57 10.60 4.48
CA GLU A 66 22.53 9.51 5.46
C GLU A 66 21.55 9.86 6.57
N ARG A 67 20.51 9.03 6.74
CA ARG A 67 19.45 9.23 7.73
C ARG A 67 19.01 7.90 8.31
N SER A 68 18.50 7.94 9.55
CA SER A 68 17.87 6.75 10.12
C SER A 68 16.56 6.48 9.41
N ALA A 69 16.41 5.27 8.86
CA ALA A 69 15.24 4.85 8.12
C ALA A 69 14.55 3.71 8.86
N ILE A 70 13.23 3.83 9.01
CA ILE A 70 12.39 2.75 9.53
C ILE A 70 11.79 2.01 8.34
N ILE A 71 11.98 0.70 8.33
CA ILE A 71 11.38 -0.20 7.36
C ILE A 71 10.18 -0.86 8.01
N PHE A 72 9.04 -0.66 7.36
CA PHE A 72 7.77 -1.27 7.67
C PHE A 72 7.46 -2.36 6.65
N GLU A 73 6.74 -3.39 7.09
CA GLU A 73 6.30 -4.49 6.25
C GLU A 73 4.79 -4.69 6.39
N LEU A 74 4.11 -4.79 5.25
CA LEU A 74 2.74 -5.25 5.15
C LEU A 74 2.75 -6.58 4.40
N THR A 75 2.24 -7.63 5.02
CA THR A 75 2.02 -8.93 4.38
C THR A 75 0.57 -9.05 3.94
N GLU A 76 0.29 -9.93 2.99
CA GLU A 76 -1.08 -10.19 2.53
C GLU A 76 -2.02 -10.56 3.71
N LYS A 77 -1.54 -11.41 4.63
CA LYS A 77 -2.28 -11.80 5.84
C LYS A 77 -2.68 -10.61 6.72
N ASN A 78 -1.80 -9.62 6.86
CA ASN A 78 -2.08 -8.43 7.66
C ASN A 78 -3.02 -7.46 6.92
N ALA A 79 -2.89 -7.35 5.59
CA ALA A 79 -3.72 -6.47 4.77
C ALA A 79 -5.21 -6.89 4.79
N GLN A 80 -5.48 -8.19 4.89
CA GLN A 80 -6.83 -8.75 4.99
C GLN A 80 -7.51 -8.45 6.33
N GLN A 81 -6.75 -8.17 7.40
CA GLN A 81 -7.27 -7.93 8.75
C GLN A 81 -7.68 -6.47 9.00
N THR A 82 -7.15 -5.52 8.22
CA THR A 82 -7.33 -4.07 8.45
C THR A 82 -8.39 -3.42 7.56
N GLY A 83 -9.13 -4.19 6.76
CA GLY A 83 -10.09 -3.65 5.80
C GLY A 83 -9.44 -2.96 4.59
N CYS A 84 -8.11 -3.03 4.45
CA CYS A 84 -7.36 -2.52 3.30
C CYS A 84 -7.76 -3.26 2.01
N THR A 85 -8.15 -4.53 2.13
CA THR A 85 -8.79 -5.31 1.07
C THR A 85 -10.30 -5.28 1.25
N GLU A 86 -10.96 -4.14 1.08
CA GLU A 86 -12.42 -4.16 0.88
C GLU A 86 -12.70 -4.96 -0.39
N ARG A 87 -13.17 -6.20 -0.21
CA ARG A 87 -13.79 -7.00 -1.27
C ARG A 87 -15.05 -6.28 -1.73
N ARG A 88 -14.91 -5.25 -2.57
CA ARG A 88 -15.88 -5.11 -3.66
C ARG A 88 -15.44 -6.09 -4.71
N ALA A 89 -15.98 -7.32 -4.59
CA ALA A 89 -16.07 -8.24 -5.69
C ALA A 89 -16.59 -7.44 -6.89
N ARG A 90 -15.70 -7.07 -7.80
CA ARG A 90 -16.10 -6.69 -9.14
C ARG A 90 -16.61 -7.99 -9.72
N ALA A 91 -17.93 -8.13 -9.69
CA ALA A 91 -18.65 -9.12 -10.45
C ALA A 91 -17.99 -9.23 -11.83
N ALA A 92 -17.69 -10.46 -12.20
CA ALA A 92 -17.49 -10.92 -13.57
C ALA A 92 -17.61 -9.81 -14.63
N VAL A 93 -16.48 -9.31 -15.11
CA VAL A 93 -16.36 -8.96 -16.52
C VAL A 93 -15.97 -10.24 -17.24
N ASP A 94 -16.91 -11.18 -17.23
CA ASP A 94 -17.05 -12.17 -18.28
C ASP A 94 -18.34 -11.77 -19.00
N ASN A 95 -18.20 -11.07 -20.14
CA ASN A 95 -18.96 -11.50 -21.30
C ASN A 95 -18.44 -10.93 -22.63
N ARG A 96 -18.34 -11.85 -23.59
CA ARG A 96 -18.28 -11.70 -25.05
C ARG A 96 -16.93 -11.35 -25.66
N THR A 97 -16.09 -12.37 -25.82
CA THR A 97 -15.66 -12.76 -27.18
C THR A 97 -15.44 -14.27 -27.25
N SER A 98 -16.52 -15.04 -27.20
CA SER A 98 -16.55 -16.35 -27.84
C SER A 98 -17.81 -16.43 -28.70
N LEU A 99 -17.59 -16.83 -29.96
CA LEU A 99 -18.57 -17.25 -30.98
C LEU A 99 -19.33 -16.16 -31.76
N ALA A 100 -18.66 -15.60 -32.78
CA ALA A 100 -19.19 -15.61 -34.15
C ALA A 100 -18.34 -16.62 -34.94
N ARG A 101 -18.62 -17.93 -34.86
CA ARG A 101 -19.40 -18.69 -35.84
C ARG A 101 -19.28 -18.15 -37.28
N ARG A 102 -18.63 -18.97 -38.11
CA ARG A 102 -18.98 -19.30 -39.50
C ARG A 102 -18.80 -18.18 -40.54
N ARG A 103 -17.70 -18.26 -41.29
CA ARG A 103 -17.67 -18.75 -42.68
C ARG A 103 -16.24 -19.05 -43.09
#